data_AF-A0A7S2GKJ5-F1
#
_entry.id   AF-A0A7S2GKJ5-F1
#
_cell.length_a   1.000
_cell.length_b   1.000
_cell.length_c   1.000
_cell.angle_alpha   90.00
_cell.angle_beta   90.00
_cell.angle_gamma   90.00
#
_symmetry.space_group_name_H-M   'P 1'
#
loop_
_entity.id
_entity.type
_entity.pdbx_description
1 polymer ?
#
loop_
_entity_poly.entity_id
_entity_poly.type
_entity_poly.pdbx_seq_one_letter_code
_entity_poly.pdbx_strand_id
1 'polypeptide(L)'
;EAANWVYPSPQQFYNALLRKNKDPEADTMDDVVHTHNVTNERTWQRVLEWERLHERTCATPKLIRFVGRCGDLSFGAHCSRALSYRGVPFDRHDWFVDRCGQKVVRYV
;
A
#
# COMPACT_ATOMS: atom_id res chain seq x y z
N GLU A 1 15.45 -2.99 18.21
CA GLU A 1 14.06 -3.47 18.33
C GLU A 1 13.41 -3.47 16.96
N ALA A 2 12.65 -4.52 16.62
CA ALA A 2 11.79 -4.50 15.44
C ALA A 2 10.50 -3.75 15.82
N ALA A 3 10.35 -2.52 15.35
CA ALA A 3 9.11 -1.78 15.54
C ALA A 3 8.03 -2.38 14.64
N ASN A 4 6.91 -2.77 15.22
CA ASN A 4 5.75 -3.22 14.45
C ASN A 4 5.16 -2.03 13.69
N TRP A 5 4.66 -2.27 12.47
CA TRP A 5 3.91 -1.27 11.74
C TRP A 5 2.59 -0.96 12.47
N VAL A 6 2.30 0.32 12.69
CA VAL A 6 1.08 0.78 13.33
C VAL A 6 0.29 1.60 12.33
N TYR A 7 -0.93 1.16 12.03
CA TYR A 7 -1.85 1.90 11.15
C TYR A 7 -2.39 3.15 11.84
N PRO A 8 -2.72 4.22 11.08
CA PRO A 8 -3.33 5.42 11.65
C PRO A 8 -4.72 5.12 12.21
N SER A 9 -5.09 5.83 13.27
CA SER A 9 -6.47 5.86 13.78
C SER A 9 -7.44 6.52 12.78
N PRO A 10 -8.75 6.22 12.88
CA PRO A 10 -9.81 6.89 12.11
C PRO A 10 -9.70 8.41 12.11
N GLN A 11 -9.48 9.03 13.27
CA GLN A 11 -9.29 10.47 13.38
C GLN A 11 -8.04 10.98 12.64
N GLN A 12 -6.92 10.26 12.73
CA GLN A 12 -5.69 10.62 12.01
C GLN A 12 -5.90 10.52 10.49
N PHE A 13 -6.63 9.50 10.03
CA PHE A 13 -6.96 9.29 8.63
C PHE A 13 -7.90 10.39 8.11
N TYR A 14 -8.98 10.69 8.84
CA TYR A 14 -9.90 11.79 8.56
C TYR A 14 -9.16 13.13 8.38
N ASN A 15 -8.31 13.48 9.35
CA ASN A 15 -7.50 14.71 9.29
C ASN A 15 -6.53 14.71 8.08
N ALA A 16 -6.01 13.55 7.68
CA ALA A 16 -5.18 13.44 6.49
C ALA A 16 -5.97 13.65 5.19
N LEU A 17 -7.22 13.19 5.13
CA LEU A 17 -8.11 13.43 3.98
C LEU A 17 -8.50 14.92 3.86
N LEU A 18 -8.82 15.58 4.98
CA LEU A 18 -9.09 17.02 4.99
C LEU A 18 -7.91 17.84 4.45
N ARG A 19 -6.67 17.50 4.86
CA ARG A 19 -5.45 18.14 4.33
C ARG A 19 -5.24 17.93 2.83
N LYS A 20 -5.90 16.92 2.24
CA LYS A 20 -5.89 16.62 0.81
C LYS A 20 -7.10 17.23 0.09
N ASN A 21 -7.84 18.15 0.73
CA ASN A 21 -9.07 18.77 0.21
C ASN A 21 -10.11 17.73 -0.23
N LYS A 22 -10.22 16.61 0.50
CA LYS A 22 -11.30 15.64 0.34
C LYS A 22 -12.38 15.92 1.38
N ASP A 23 -13.61 15.52 1.08
CA ASP A 23 -14.78 15.67 1.96
C ASP A 23 -15.23 14.30 2.53
N PRO A 24 -14.53 13.77 3.54
CA PRO A 24 -14.88 12.49 4.16
C PRO A 24 -16.05 12.61 5.13
N GLU A 25 -16.90 11.58 5.15
CA GLU A 25 -18.00 11.44 6.13
C GLU A 25 -17.44 10.88 7.45
N ALA A 26 -17.53 11.65 8.54
CA ALA A 26 -16.83 11.33 9.79
C ALA A 26 -17.30 10.02 10.45
N ASP A 27 -18.58 9.69 10.31
CA ASP A 27 -19.22 8.49 10.87
C ASP A 27 -18.80 7.20 10.17
N THR A 28 -18.41 7.25 8.90
CA THR A 28 -17.95 6.09 8.13
C THR A 28 -16.45 5.79 8.29
N MET A 29 -15.70 6.63 9.01
CA MET A 29 -14.24 6.55 9.05
C MET A 29 -13.71 5.25 9.65
N ASP A 30 -14.42 4.66 10.60
CA ASP A 30 -14.05 3.38 11.20
C ASP A 30 -14.04 2.26 10.17
N ASP A 31 -15.10 2.16 9.36
CA ASP A 31 -15.24 1.14 8.31
C ASP A 31 -14.24 1.35 7.16
N VAL A 32 -14.02 2.61 6.78
CA VAL A 32 -13.05 2.99 5.74
C VAL A 32 -11.64 2.57 6.16
N VAL A 33 -11.22 2.93 7.38
CA VAL A 33 -9.89 2.57 7.89
C VAL A 33 -9.77 1.07 8.08
N HIS A 34 -10.80 0.39 8.58
CA HIS A 34 -10.80 -1.06 8.70
C HIS A 34 -10.57 -1.73 7.33
N THR A 35 -11.36 -1.35 6.32
CA THR A 35 -11.27 -1.92 4.97
C THR A 35 -9.91 -1.65 4.33
N HIS A 36 -9.36 -0.44 4.51
CA HIS A 36 -8.04 -0.08 4.02
C HIS A 36 -6.93 -0.94 4.67
N ASN A 37 -6.98 -1.12 5.99
CA ASN A 37 -6.01 -1.93 6.72
C ASN A 37 -6.07 -3.40 6.33
N VAL A 38 -7.28 -3.96 6.16
CA VAL A 38 -7.47 -5.34 5.67
C VAL A 38 -6.88 -5.50 4.26
N THR A 39 -7.10 -4.52 3.39
CA THR A 39 -6.55 -4.55 2.02
C THR A 39 -5.03 -4.48 2.02
N ASN A 40 -4.44 -3.63 2.87
CA ASN A 40 -2.99 -3.53 3.05
C ASN A 40 -2.41 -4.84 3.59
N GLU A 41 -3.02 -5.44 4.60
CA GLU A 41 -2.54 -6.71 5.16
C GLU A 41 -2.57 -7.84 4.14
N ARG A 42 -3.68 -7.99 3.40
CA ARG A 42 -3.78 -8.98 2.30
C ARG A 42 -2.73 -8.75 1.22
N THR A 43 -2.45 -7.49 0.90
CA THR A 43 -1.43 -7.14 -0.10
C THR A 43 -0.03 -7.47 0.43
N TRP A 44 0.24 -7.18 1.70
CA TRP A 44 1.50 -7.52 2.34
C TRP A 44 1.75 -9.04 2.33
N GLN A 45 0.75 -9.86 2.65
CA GLN A 45 0.87 -11.31 2.57
C GLN A 45 1.26 -11.79 1.16
N ARG A 46 0.69 -11.21 0.10
CA ARG A 46 1.07 -11.51 -1.29
C ARG A 46 2.50 -11.08 -1.61
N VAL A 47 2.94 -9.93 -1.11
CA VAL A 47 4.33 -9.49 -1.26
C VAL A 47 5.28 -10.48 -0.58
N LEU A 48 4.94 -10.95 0.63
CA LEU A 48 5.72 -11.97 1.32
C LEU A 48 5.73 -13.31 0.58
N GLU A 49 4.60 -13.75 0.01
CA GLU A 49 4.53 -14.93 -0.85
C GLU A 49 5.48 -14.81 -2.05
N TRP A 50 5.56 -13.62 -2.67
CA TRP A 50 6.49 -13.36 -3.76
C TRP A 50 7.96 -13.32 -3.30
N GLU A 51 8.22 -12.78 -2.10
CA GLU A 51 9.56 -12.78 -1.51
C GLU A 51 10.04 -14.18 -1.11
N ARG A 52 9.15 -15.14 -0.83
CA ARG A 52 9.52 -16.55 -0.59
C ARG A 52 10.25 -17.17 -1.78
N LEU A 53 9.95 -16.74 -3.01
CA LEU A 53 10.70 -17.18 -4.21
C LEU A 53 12.17 -16.71 -4.19
N HIS A 54 12.51 -15.76 -3.31
CA HIS A 54 13.82 -15.16 -3.16
C HIS A 54 14.45 -15.45 -1.78
N GLU A 55 13.97 -16.47 -1.08
CA GLU A 55 14.42 -16.84 0.28
C GLU A 55 15.94 -17.08 0.35
N ARG A 56 16.55 -17.61 -0.72
CA ARG A 56 18.03 -17.79 -0.82
C ARG A 56 18.80 -16.47 -0.75
N THR A 57 18.19 -15.36 -1.14
CA THR A 57 18.79 -14.02 -1.08
C THR A 57 18.58 -13.41 0.30
N CYS A 58 17.38 -13.53 0.87
CA CYS A 58 17.04 -13.01 2.19
C CYS A 58 15.87 -13.79 2.78
N ALA A 59 16.07 -14.39 3.96
CA ALA A 59 15.03 -15.12 4.67
C ALA A 59 14.05 -14.19 5.41
N THR A 60 14.46 -12.96 5.72
CA THR A 60 13.68 -12.01 6.52
C THR A 60 13.59 -10.65 5.83
N PRO A 61 12.82 -10.53 4.73
CA PRO A 61 12.61 -9.26 4.06
C PRO A 61 11.90 -8.27 5.00
N LYS A 62 12.23 -6.98 4.88
CA LYS A 62 11.66 -5.93 5.73
C LYS A 62 11.02 -4.83 4.91
N LEU A 63 9.81 -4.42 5.28
CA LEU A 63 9.19 -3.22 4.72
C LEU A 63 9.95 -1.99 5.22
N ILE A 64 10.56 -1.24 4.30
CA ILE A 64 11.29 -0.02 4.66
C ILE A 64 10.46 1.25 4.41
N ARG A 65 9.57 1.22 3.41
CA ARG A 65 8.79 2.40 3.04
C ARG A 65 7.50 1.99 2.35
N PHE A 66 6.43 2.67 2.72
CA PHE A 66 5.11 2.54 2.13
C PHE A 66 4.64 3.92 1.68
N VAL A 67 4.35 4.10 0.39
CA VAL A 67 4.07 5.42 -0.19
C VAL A 67 2.78 5.40 -1.00
N GLY A 68 1.81 6.20 -0.58
CA GLY A 68 0.60 6.45 -1.36
C GLY A 68 0.88 7.34 -2.58
N ARG A 69 0.52 6.86 -3.76
CA ARG A 69 0.65 7.55 -5.06
C ARG A 69 -0.69 7.55 -5.82
N CYS A 70 -1.73 8.04 -5.16
CA CYS A 70 -3.11 8.09 -5.68
C CYS A 70 -3.23 8.82 -7.04
N GLY A 71 -2.40 9.85 -7.31
CA GLY A 71 -2.42 10.59 -8.58
C GLY A 71 -1.56 10.01 -9.70
N ASP A 72 -0.64 9.08 -9.40
CA ASP A 72 0.31 8.57 -10.38
C ASP A 72 -0.18 7.22 -10.93
N LEU A 73 -0.62 7.19 -12.18
CA LEU A 73 -0.96 5.92 -12.82
C LEU A 73 0.31 5.14 -13.16
N SER A 74 0.29 3.83 -12.93
CA SER A 74 1.34 2.95 -13.44
C SER A 74 1.17 2.77 -14.95
N PHE A 75 2.24 2.41 -15.66
CA PHE A 75 2.15 2.11 -17.09
C PHE A 75 1.09 1.02 -17.38
N GLY A 76 1.03 -0.01 -16.52
CA GLY A 76 -0.02 -1.02 -16.58
C GLY A 76 -1.43 -0.45 -16.40
N ALA A 77 -1.61 0.51 -15.50
CA ALA A 77 -2.90 1.19 -15.31
C ALA A 77 -3.29 2.03 -16.53
N HIS A 78 -2.33 2.69 -17.19
CA HIS A 78 -2.59 3.41 -18.44
C HIS A 78 -3.05 2.47 -19.56
N CYS A 79 -2.37 1.34 -19.75
CA CYS A 79 -2.77 0.33 -20.74
C CYS A 79 -4.13 -0.30 -20.39
N SER A 80 -4.35 -0.67 -19.13
CA SER A 80 -5.61 -1.25 -18.68
C SER A 80 -6.78 -0.28 -18.83
N ARG A 81 -6.58 1.03 -18.61
CA ARG A 81 -7.60 2.05 -18.87
C ARG A 81 -8.03 2.08 -20.33
N ALA A 82 -7.08 1.92 -21.26
CA ALA A 82 -7.36 1.95 -22.69
C ALA A 82 -8.05 0.67 -23.18
N LEU A 83 -7.79 -0.47 -22.52
CA LEU A 83 -8.17 -1.81 -23.01
C LEU A 83 -9.24 -2.51 -22.17
N SER A 84 -9.64 -1.96 -21.02
CA SER A 84 -10.59 -2.62 -20.12
C SER A 84 -11.65 -1.67 -19.57
N TYR A 85 -12.82 -2.23 -19.29
CA TYR A 85 -13.94 -1.56 -18.62
C TYR A 85 -13.77 -1.44 -17.10
N ARG A 86 -12.62 -1.86 -16.54
CA ARG A 86 -12.39 -1.97 -15.09
C ARG A 86 -12.07 -0.64 -14.39
N GLY A 87 -12.11 0.47 -15.12
CA GLY A 87 -11.85 1.79 -14.57
C GLY A 87 -10.38 2.05 -14.23
N VAL A 88 -10.14 3.13 -13.48
CA VAL A 88 -8.81 3.59 -13.09
C VAL A 88 -8.57 3.26 -11.61
N PRO A 89 -7.40 2.73 -11.22
CA PRO A 89 -7.09 2.49 -9.82
C PRO A 89 -7.10 3.80 -9.02
N PHE A 90 -7.81 3.80 -7.90
CA PHE A 90 -8.10 5.02 -7.13
C PHE A 90 -7.17 5.24 -5.92
N ASP A 91 -6.51 4.18 -5.42
CA ASP A 91 -5.67 4.26 -4.21
C ASP A 91 -4.39 3.42 -4.32
N ARG A 92 -3.52 3.80 -5.26
CA ARG A 92 -2.25 3.13 -5.50
C ARG A 92 -1.26 3.36 -4.36
N HIS A 93 -0.59 2.29 -3.94
CA HIS A 93 0.48 2.31 -2.96
C HIS A 93 1.72 1.54 -3.44
N ASP A 94 2.88 2.18 -3.34
CA ASP A 94 4.14 1.54 -3.63
C ASP A 94 4.78 0.98 -2.35
N TRP A 95 5.20 -0.28 -2.39
CA TRP A 95 5.88 -0.95 -1.28
C TRP A 95 7.37 -1.07 -1.59
N PHE A 96 8.22 -0.62 -0.67
CA PHE A 96 9.65 -0.78 -0.77
C PHE A 96 10.12 -1.78 0.27
N VAL A 97 10.63 -2.91 -0.21
CA VAL A 97 11.06 -4.04 0.63
C VAL A 97 12.56 -4.17 0.53
N ASP A 98 13.24 -4.16 1.66
CA ASP A 98 14.67 -4.43 1.75
C ASP A 98 14.92 -5.93 1.95
N ARG A 99 15.81 -6.46 1.12
CA ARG A 99 16.30 -7.83 1.20
C ARG A 99 17.61 -7.85 1.99
N CYS A 100 17.49 -7.77 3.31
CA CYS A 100 18.59 -7.97 4.25
C CYS A 100 19.79 -7.02 3.99
N GLY A 101 19.52 -5.77 3.59
CA GLY A 101 20.53 -4.74 3.30
C GLY A 101 21.21 -4.85 1.94
N GLN A 102 20.89 -5.86 1.13
CA GLN A 102 21.53 -6.07 -0.17
C GLN A 102 20.84 -5.28 -1.29
N LYS A 103 19.50 -5.23 -1.26
CA LYS A 103 18.70 -4.64 -2.33
C LYS A 103 17.34 -4.20 -1.82
N VAL A 104 16.97 -2.98 -2.20
CA VAL A 104 15.61 -2.48 -2.07
C VAL A 104 14.82 -2.78 -3.35
N VAL A 105 13.72 -3.51 -3.22
CA VAL A 105 12.80 -3.84 -4.30
C VAL A 105 11.52 -3.01 -4.15
N ARG A 106 11.01 -2.49 -5.27
CA ARG A 106 9.76 -1.72 -5.33
C ARG A 106 8.65 -2.56 -5.94
N TYR A 107 7.55 -2.69 -5.22
CA TYR A 107 6.28 -3.24 -5.69
C TYR A 107 5.30 -2.10 -5.93
N VAL A 108 4.51 -2.20 -7.01
CA VAL A 108 3.56 -1.19 -7.49
C VAL A 108 2.20 -1.82 -7.67
#